data_AF-A0A497JYI4-F1
#
_entry.id   AF-A0A497JYI4-F1
#
_cell.length_a   1.000
_cell.length_b   1.000
_cell.length_c   1.000
_cell.angle_alpha   90.00
_cell.angle_beta   90.00
_cell.angle_gamma   90.00
#
_symmetry.space_group_name_H-M   'P 1'
#
loop_
_entity.id
_entity.type
_entity.pdbx_description
1 polymer ?
#
loop_
_entity_poly.entity_id
_entity_poly.type
_entity_poly.pdbx_seq_one_letter_code
_entity_poly.pdbx_strand_id
1 'polypeptide(L)'
;MPGLKLIKRLTLRPLEKSLITLPNGTIFKVSSDKPVGVLAFSKNSNPDMPMGIHPVLPSTYYPSIDGGYSGKRFALMASQELTGEPYMIFALEPSEVTLTREDEMRQVFKLEANGFKRLALKPFMAYKIESTGNIMVYSG
;
A
#
# COMPACT_ATOMS: atom_id res chain seq x y z
N MET A 1 7.32 29.00 -2.18
CA MET A 1 8.61 28.55 -1.62
C MET A 1 9.65 28.58 -2.74
N PRO A 2 10.64 29.49 -2.72
CA PRO A 2 11.78 29.42 -3.64
C PRO A 2 12.59 28.14 -3.38
N GLY A 3 13.06 27.45 -4.43
CA GLY A 3 14.02 26.34 -4.29
C GLY A 3 13.51 24.91 -4.53
N LEU A 4 12.27 24.69 -4.96
CA LEU A 4 11.81 23.34 -5.34
C LEU A 4 12.48 22.89 -6.65
N LYS A 5 13.33 21.86 -6.58
CA LYS A 5 13.90 21.19 -7.75
C LYS A 5 13.06 19.97 -8.11
N LEU A 6 12.67 19.83 -9.37
CA LEU A 6 12.03 18.62 -9.87
C LEU A 6 13.02 17.44 -9.78
N ILE A 7 12.69 16.45 -8.96
CA ILE A 7 13.51 15.22 -8.83
C ILE A 7 13.15 14.23 -9.94
N LYS A 8 11.86 13.99 -10.17
CA LYS A 8 11.39 13.03 -11.17
C LYS A 8 9.97 13.38 -11.63
N ARG A 9 9.70 13.23 -12.93
CA ARG A 9 8.35 13.24 -13.52
C ARG A 9 8.09 11.87 -14.12
N LEU A 10 6.91 11.31 -13.87
CA LEU A 10 6.53 9.95 -14.25
C LEU A 10 5.08 9.93 -14.72
N THR A 11 4.76 8.97 -15.58
CA THR A 11 3.40 8.51 -15.86
C THR A 11 3.33 7.06 -15.43
N LEU A 12 2.46 6.73 -14.49
CA LEU A 12 2.31 5.37 -13.96
C LEU A 12 1.01 4.76 -14.46
N ARG A 13 1.06 3.50 -14.90
CA ARG A 13 -0.14 2.69 -15.11
C ARG A 13 -0.71 2.22 -13.76
N PRO A 14 -1.98 1.77 -13.71
CA PRO A 14 -2.53 1.18 -12.49
C PRO A 14 -1.61 0.09 -11.94
N LEU A 15 -1.34 0.13 -10.63
CA LEU A 15 -0.45 -0.79 -9.91
C LEU A 15 1.04 -0.72 -10.30
N GLU A 16 1.43 0.15 -11.23
CA GLU A 16 2.82 0.39 -11.54
C GLU A 16 3.51 1.15 -10.40
N LYS A 17 4.73 0.72 -10.06
CA LYS A 17 5.53 1.30 -8.98
C LYS A 17 6.74 2.02 -9.55
N SER A 18 7.22 3.02 -8.82
CA SER A 18 8.54 3.61 -9.04
C SER A 18 9.26 3.74 -7.71
N LEU A 19 10.51 3.29 -7.67
CA LEU A 19 11.40 3.53 -6.54
C LEU A 19 12.24 4.79 -6.80
N ILE A 20 12.27 5.67 -5.81
CA ILE A 20 13.06 6.91 -5.85
C ILE A 20 13.87 6.97 -4.56
N THR A 21 15.19 6.94 -4.69
CA THR A 21 16.10 7.15 -3.56
C THR A 21 16.33 8.65 -3.38
N LEU A 22 16.11 9.14 -2.17
CA LEU A 22 16.38 10.53 -1.80
C LEU A 22 17.55 10.57 -0.78
N PRO A 23 18.40 11.60 -0.81
CA PRO A 23 19.38 11.83 0.24
C PRO A 23 18.70 11.99 1.61
N ASN A 24 19.36 11.54 2.69
CA ASN A 24 18.88 11.74 4.05
C ASN A 24 18.68 13.24 4.34
N GLY A 25 17.61 13.58 5.05
CA GLY A 25 17.24 14.97 5.35
C GLY A 25 16.50 15.70 4.21
N THR A 26 16.18 15.02 3.10
CA THR A 26 15.40 15.63 2.02
C THR A 26 13.95 15.89 2.46
N ILE A 27 13.52 17.15 2.36
CA ILE A 27 12.10 17.51 2.38
C ILE A 27 11.56 17.36 0.96
N PHE A 28 10.52 16.55 0.77
CA PHE A 28 9.94 16.30 -0.55
C PHE A 28 8.43 16.50 -0.55
N LYS A 29 7.89 16.75 -1.75
CA LYS A 29 6.45 16.77 -2.03
C LYS A 29 6.18 15.83 -3.20
N VAL A 30 5.17 14.99 -3.06
CA VAL A 30 4.58 14.25 -4.18
C VAL A 30 3.35 15.01 -4.66
N SER A 31 3.24 15.21 -5.98
CA SER A 31 2.09 15.83 -6.61
C SER A 31 1.60 14.90 -7.71
N SER A 32 0.32 14.60 -7.70
CA SER A 32 -0.33 13.70 -8.65
C SER A 32 -1.73 14.22 -8.98
N ASP A 33 -2.17 14.00 -10.20
CA ASP A 33 -3.54 14.25 -10.67
C ASP A 33 -4.46 13.05 -10.43
N LYS A 34 -3.90 11.91 -9.98
CA LYS A 34 -4.61 10.69 -9.58
C LYS A 34 -4.19 10.24 -8.17
N PRO A 35 -5.02 9.46 -7.47
CA PRO A 35 -4.63 8.86 -6.18
C PRO A 35 -3.34 8.05 -6.32
N VAL A 36 -2.38 8.28 -5.43
CA VAL A 36 -1.09 7.58 -5.41
C VAL A 36 -0.73 7.21 -3.97
N GLY A 37 -0.37 5.94 -3.76
CA GLY A 37 0.19 5.47 -2.50
C GLY A 37 1.69 5.80 -2.44
N VAL A 38 2.14 6.38 -1.34
CA VAL A 38 3.57 6.69 -1.11
C VAL A 38 4.01 5.98 0.16
N LEU A 39 4.93 5.02 0.01
CA LEU A 39 5.62 4.40 1.13
C LEU A 39 7.03 4.99 1.21
N ALA A 40 7.28 5.78 2.26
CA ALA A 40 8.60 6.32 2.55
C ALA A 40 9.27 5.48 3.65
N PHE A 41 10.48 5.01 3.38
CA PHE A 41 11.23 4.21 4.34
C PHE A 41 12.73 4.46 4.20
N SER A 42 13.47 4.24 5.29
CA SER A 42 14.93 4.34 5.28
C SER A 42 15.53 3.13 4.56
N LYS A 43 16.58 3.35 3.78
CA LYS A 43 17.43 2.27 3.28
C LYS A 43 18.33 1.83 4.42
N ASN A 44 18.10 0.65 5.01
CA ASN A 44 19.09 0.05 5.90
C ASN A 44 20.37 -0.20 5.11
N SER A 45 21.49 0.39 5.55
CA SER A 45 22.79 0.37 4.88
C SER A 45 23.73 -0.68 5.44
N ASN A 46 23.24 -1.76 6.07
CA ASN A 46 24.11 -2.78 6.64
C ASN A 46 24.85 -3.53 5.51
N PRO A 47 26.18 -3.37 5.36
CA PRO A 47 26.94 -3.95 4.24
C PRO A 47 27.13 -5.46 4.34
N ASP A 48 27.08 -6.01 5.56
CA ASP A 48 27.25 -7.45 5.83
C ASP A 48 25.94 -8.23 5.77
N MET A 49 24.82 -7.56 5.45
CA MET A 49 23.54 -8.23 5.30
C MET A 49 23.36 -8.70 3.85
N PRO A 50 23.01 -9.99 3.62
CA PRO A 50 22.72 -10.49 2.29
C PRO A 50 21.64 -9.63 1.65
N MET A 51 21.81 -9.29 0.37
CA MET A 51 20.85 -8.52 -0.45
C MET A 51 19.45 -9.15 -0.35
N GLY A 52 18.68 -8.65 0.60
CA GLY A 52 17.35 -9.13 0.96
C GLY A 52 16.68 -7.96 1.64
N ILE A 53 15.77 -7.30 0.93
CA ILE A 53 15.07 -6.14 1.43
C ILE A 53 14.27 -6.60 2.65
N HIS A 54 14.74 -6.33 3.87
CA HIS A 54 13.89 -6.46 5.04
C HIS A 54 12.73 -5.49 4.83
N PRO A 55 11.49 -5.99 4.72
CA PRO A 55 10.34 -5.15 4.45
C PRO A 55 10.17 -4.21 5.65
N VAL A 56 10.14 -2.90 5.38
CA VAL A 56 9.69 -1.96 6.41
C VAL A 56 8.23 -2.27 6.66
N LEU A 57 7.87 -2.62 7.90
CA LEU A 57 6.51 -3.03 8.26
C LEU A 57 5.74 -1.80 8.74
N PRO A 58 4.98 -1.11 7.86
CA PRO A 58 4.21 0.03 8.32
C PRO A 58 3.08 -0.47 9.23
N SER A 59 3.09 -0.03 10.49
CA SER A 59 1.89 -0.07 11.33
C SER A 59 1.05 1.17 11.00
N THR A 60 0.06 1.01 10.13
CA THR A 60 -0.70 2.13 9.56
C THR A 60 -2.09 1.68 9.11
N TYR A 61 -2.96 2.64 8.85
CA TYR A 61 -4.12 2.45 7.99
C TYR A 61 -3.82 2.91 6.56
N TYR A 62 -4.59 2.39 5.60
CA TYR A 62 -4.53 2.80 4.21
C TYR A 62 -5.79 3.59 3.87
N PRO A 63 -5.68 4.86 3.44
CA PRO A 63 -6.85 5.64 3.07
C PRO A 63 -7.51 5.08 1.80
N SER A 64 -8.82 5.25 1.70
CA SER A 64 -9.54 4.98 0.46
C SER A 64 -9.08 5.94 -0.64
N ILE A 65 -9.22 5.55 -1.90
CA ILE A 65 -8.78 6.41 -3.02
C ILE A 65 -9.60 7.69 -3.17
N ASP A 66 -10.80 7.72 -2.58
CA ASP A 66 -11.67 8.90 -2.55
C ASP A 66 -11.35 9.83 -1.36
N GLY A 67 -10.35 9.47 -0.54
CA GLY A 67 -10.00 10.17 0.68
C GLY A 67 -10.90 9.74 1.85
N GLY A 68 -10.28 9.28 2.93
CA GLY A 68 -11.02 8.83 4.11
C GLY A 68 -10.45 7.55 4.69
N TYR A 69 -10.88 7.25 5.92
CA TYR A 69 -10.44 6.06 6.66
C TYR A 69 -11.14 4.78 6.18
N SER A 70 -12.40 4.89 5.75
CA SER A 70 -13.19 3.82 5.15
C SER A 70 -13.57 4.15 3.71
N GLY A 71 -13.95 3.13 2.95
CA GLY A 71 -14.42 3.29 1.58
C GLY A 71 -14.53 1.96 0.86
N LYS A 72 -14.68 2.02 -0.47
CA LYS A 72 -14.90 0.83 -1.31
C LYS A 72 -13.70 0.45 -2.17
N ARG A 73 -12.70 1.34 -2.26
CA ARG A 73 -11.57 1.22 -3.17
C ARG A 73 -10.29 1.69 -2.51
N PHE A 74 -9.26 0.86 -2.56
CA PHE A 74 -7.95 1.12 -1.97
C PHE A 74 -6.84 0.69 -2.92
N ALA A 75 -5.69 1.36 -2.82
CA ALA A 75 -4.48 0.97 -3.52
C ALA A 75 -3.30 1.06 -2.54
N LEU A 76 -2.52 -0.01 -2.43
CA LEU A 76 -1.37 -0.05 -1.53
C LEU A 76 -0.24 -0.90 -2.10
N MET A 77 0.99 -0.61 -1.67
CA MET A 77 2.13 -1.49 -1.86
C MET A 77 2.34 -2.28 -0.58
N ALA A 78 2.32 -3.61 -0.69
CA ALA A 78 2.51 -4.47 0.47
C ALA A 78 3.99 -4.47 0.90
N SER A 79 4.22 -4.47 2.20
CA SER A 79 5.52 -4.62 2.83
C SER A 79 5.31 -5.38 4.14
N GLN A 80 5.67 -6.67 4.11
CA GLN A 80 5.51 -7.58 5.25
C GLN A 80 6.63 -8.61 5.32
N GLU A 81 6.84 -9.22 6.49
CA GLU A 81 7.78 -10.34 6.65
C GLU A 81 7.36 -11.60 5.88
N LEU A 82 8.25 -12.60 5.87
CA LEU A 82 8.02 -13.89 5.23
C LEU A 82 6.88 -14.69 5.89
N THR A 83 6.53 -14.38 7.14
CA THR A 83 5.50 -15.07 7.92
C THR A 83 4.48 -14.08 8.48
N GLY A 84 3.32 -14.59 8.86
CA GLY A 84 2.24 -13.82 9.48
C GLY A 84 1.24 -13.20 8.49
N GLU A 85 0.19 -12.62 9.06
CA GLU A 85 -0.93 -11.99 8.34
C GLU A 85 -1.16 -10.57 8.87
N PRO A 86 -0.22 -9.65 8.59
CA PRO A 86 -0.23 -8.32 9.20
C PRO A 86 -1.28 -7.40 8.57
N TYR A 87 -1.81 -7.74 7.40
CA TYR A 87 -2.88 -6.97 6.77
C TYR A 87 -4.21 -7.42 7.29
N MET A 88 -5.09 -6.47 7.60
CA MET A 88 -6.44 -6.79 8.01
C MET A 88 -7.43 -5.88 7.28
N ILE A 89 -8.49 -6.51 6.77
CA ILE A 89 -9.62 -5.86 6.14
C ILE A 89 -10.83 -6.05 7.05
N PHE A 90 -11.42 -4.95 7.48
CA PHE A 90 -12.62 -4.93 8.32
C PHE A 90 -13.79 -4.40 7.50
N ALA A 91 -14.96 -5.05 7.57
CA ALA A 91 -16.15 -4.63 6.85
C ALA A 91 -17.14 -3.95 7.79
N LEU A 92 -17.65 -2.77 7.42
CA LEU A 92 -18.66 -2.06 8.20
C LEU A 92 -20.09 -2.58 7.90
N GLU A 93 -20.25 -3.22 6.76
CA GLU A 93 -21.50 -3.78 6.22
C GLU A 93 -21.17 -5.04 5.41
N PRO A 94 -22.16 -5.92 5.10
CA PRO A 94 -21.90 -7.11 4.30
C PRO A 94 -21.23 -6.75 2.98
N SER A 95 -20.07 -7.34 2.73
CA SER A 95 -19.14 -6.89 1.70
C SER A 95 -18.52 -8.07 0.98
N GLU A 96 -18.57 -8.07 -0.34
CA GLU A 96 -17.66 -8.88 -1.15
C GLU A 96 -16.42 -8.04 -1.45
N VAL A 97 -15.24 -8.60 -1.20
CA VAL A 97 -13.95 -7.95 -1.37
C VAL A 97 -13.19 -8.66 -2.48
N THR A 98 -12.76 -7.91 -3.48
CA THR A 98 -11.85 -8.34 -4.54
C THR A 98 -10.47 -7.72 -4.30
N LEU A 99 -9.47 -8.56 -4.12
CA LEU A 99 -8.06 -8.20 -4.10
C LEU A 99 -7.45 -8.52 -5.47
N THR A 100 -6.82 -7.55 -6.12
CA THR A 100 -6.08 -7.73 -7.38
C THR A 100 -4.64 -7.30 -7.17
N ARG A 101 -3.70 -8.23 -7.35
CA ARG A 101 -2.26 -7.95 -7.32
C ARG A 101 -1.78 -7.42 -8.67
N GLU A 102 -0.64 -6.76 -8.70
CA GLU A 102 -0.05 -6.18 -9.93
C GLU A 102 0.24 -7.18 -11.05
N ASP A 103 0.37 -8.47 -10.74
CA ASP A 103 0.53 -9.57 -11.70
C ASP A 103 -0.82 -10.22 -12.06
N GLU A 104 -1.92 -9.48 -11.86
CA GLU A 104 -3.29 -9.85 -12.18
C GLU A 104 -3.88 -10.99 -11.34
N MET A 105 -3.12 -11.54 -10.39
CA MET A 105 -3.64 -12.52 -9.42
C MET A 105 -4.80 -11.91 -8.64
N ARG A 106 -5.93 -12.62 -8.65
CA ARG A 106 -7.18 -12.19 -8.04
C ARG A 106 -7.58 -13.11 -6.89
N GLN A 107 -7.95 -12.52 -5.76
CA GLN A 107 -8.57 -13.21 -4.64
C GLN A 107 -9.91 -12.53 -4.33
N VAL A 108 -10.96 -13.32 -4.12
CA VAL A 108 -12.29 -12.82 -3.76
C VAL A 108 -12.76 -13.52 -2.49
N PHE A 109 -13.37 -12.76 -1.58
CA PHE A 109 -13.98 -13.31 -0.37
C PHE A 109 -15.09 -12.40 0.13
N LYS A 110 -15.99 -12.96 0.95
CA LYS A 110 -17.07 -12.23 1.59
C LYS A 110 -16.74 -11.97 3.06
N LEU A 111 -17.23 -10.85 3.56
CA LEU A 111 -17.21 -10.48 4.96
C LEU A 111 -18.63 -10.09 5.37
N GLU A 112 -19.06 -10.61 6.52
CA GLU A 112 -20.28 -10.13 7.18
C GLU A 112 -20.05 -8.73 7.76
N ALA A 113 -21.13 -8.05 8.15
CA ALA A 113 -21.05 -6.79 8.86
C ALA A 113 -20.21 -6.95 10.15
N ASN A 114 -19.28 -6.02 10.38
CA ASN A 114 -18.30 -6.04 11.47
C ASN A 114 -17.34 -7.26 11.44
N GLY A 115 -17.34 -8.02 10.35
CA GLY A 115 -16.40 -9.10 10.11
C GLY A 115 -15.06 -8.58 9.65
N PHE A 116 -14.01 -9.38 9.86
CA PHE A 116 -12.67 -9.06 9.35
C PHE A 116 -11.99 -10.28 8.77
N LYS A 117 -10.97 -10.02 7.94
CA LYS A 117 -10.04 -11.04 7.46
C LYS A 117 -8.62 -10.53 7.56
N ARG A 118 -7.77 -11.35 8.15
CA ARG A 118 -6.31 -11.17 8.09
C ARG A 118 -5.76 -11.78 6.81
N LEU A 119 -4.73 -11.16 6.26
CA LEU A 119 -4.14 -11.50 4.96
C LEU A 119 -2.62 -11.49 5.06
N ALA A 120 -2.00 -12.52 4.49
CA ALA A 120 -0.61 -12.50 4.07
C ALA A 120 -0.52 -12.03 2.61
N LEU A 121 0.04 -10.84 2.40
CA LEU A 121 0.31 -10.28 1.08
C LEU A 121 1.75 -10.54 0.66
N LYS A 122 1.99 -10.66 -0.64
CA LYS A 122 3.34 -10.83 -1.18
C LYS A 122 4.11 -9.51 -1.01
N PRO A 123 5.29 -9.51 -0.37
CA PRO A 123 6.06 -8.29 -0.16
C PRO A 123 6.42 -7.60 -1.48
N PHE A 124 6.47 -6.27 -1.44
CA PHE A 124 6.81 -5.38 -2.56
C PHE A 124 5.89 -5.48 -3.78
N MET A 125 4.70 -6.06 -3.63
CA MET A 125 3.68 -6.09 -4.66
C MET A 125 2.63 -5.02 -4.40
N ALA A 126 2.16 -4.36 -5.47
CA ALA A 126 1.03 -3.46 -5.42
C ALA A 126 -0.28 -4.25 -5.50
N TYR A 127 -1.27 -3.75 -4.77
CA TYR A 127 -2.60 -4.32 -4.67
C TYR A 127 -3.65 -3.25 -4.88
N LYS A 128 -4.65 -3.59 -5.69
CA LYS A 128 -5.95 -2.91 -5.74
C LYS A 128 -6.93 -3.72 -4.91
N ILE A 129 -7.69 -3.03 -4.07
CA ILE A 129 -8.75 -3.62 -3.25
C ILE A 129 -10.05 -2.94 -3.63
N GLU A 130 -11.04 -3.72 -4.01
CA GLU A 130 -12.37 -3.26 -4.38
C GLU A 130 -13.41 -3.99 -3.53
N SER A 131 -14.44 -3.29 -3.09
CA SER A 131 -15.53 -3.88 -2.31
C SER A 131 -16.89 -3.36 -2.70
N THR A 132 -17.91 -4.21 -2.53
CA THR A 132 -19.32 -3.83 -2.70
C THR A 132 -19.81 -2.89 -1.59
N GLY A 133 -19.26 -3.04 -0.38
CA GLY A 133 -19.57 -2.23 0.80
C GLY A 133 -18.37 -1.43 1.32
N ASN A 134 -18.59 -0.66 2.37
CA ASN A 134 -17.53 0.11 3.02
C ASN A 134 -16.66 -0.79 3.91
N ILE A 135 -15.37 -0.77 3.63
CA ILE A 135 -14.34 -1.49 4.39
C ILE A 135 -13.28 -0.53 4.92
N MET A 136 -12.45 -1.03 5.83
CA MET A 136 -11.24 -0.40 6.33
C MET A 136 -10.05 -1.33 6.07
N VAL A 137 -8.88 -0.76 5.77
CA VAL A 137 -7.66 -1.51 5.47
C VAL A 137 -6.52 -0.99 6.33
N TYR A 138 -5.82 -1.90 7.01
CA TYR A 138 -4.69 -1.56 7.86
C TYR A 138 -3.64 -2.65 7.86
N SER A 139 -2.43 -2.28 8.25
CA SER A 139 -1.32 -3.18 8.51
C SER A 139 -0.70 -2.89 9.87
N GLY A 140 -0.20 -3.92 10.54
CA GLY A 140 0.40 -3.82 11.87
C GLY A 140 0.21 -5.08 12.68
#